data_AF-A0A845PV80-F1
#
_entry.id   AF-A0A845PV80-F1
#
_cell.length_a   1.000
_cell.length_b   1.000
_cell.length_c   1.000
_cell.angle_alpha   90.00
_cell.angle_beta   90.00
_cell.angle_gamma   90.00
#
_symmetry.space_group_name_H-M   'P 1'
#
loop_
_entity.id
_entity.type
_entity.pdbx_description
1 polymer ?
#
loop_
_entity_poly.entity_id
_entity_poly.type
_entity_poly.pdbx_seq_one_letter_code
_entity_poly.pdbx_strand_id
1 'polypeptide(L)'
;MNKIFFKIYLFIFALFTQGLFSQNYAQDLSDGVLMLNEKKVSVKIFATTSGANFVAFLKTSAPYNTLVILNPIINEYAHTNVFEEYKTQGYQLLDEHFQPTNTDDTKHYKYFYKALAPQDIIESGTSARLETPYKIWNPAIGISLGPVTLHYYSLMFVLAFGCGLFLMKKIFIIDGVDLKYLDSLFTWTVIGTILGARLGHVIFYQPELFKQDFWSVFLPIQTKPTFKFTGFSGLASHGAAIALILTTLYYSFRIIKKNPLWVYDRVGITIALAGTFIRMGNFFNSEIIGKRVAETSPFAILFPQQSSEYGLTLPRYPSQLFEAAGYLCLFIILWCIYRYTNKKYHQGWLFGLFLILLWTIRFSVEFLKEPQGDEFIQFAGLNTGQVLSIPFILVGFVIMIVSKRKNY
;
A
#
# COMPACT_ATOMS: atom_id res chain seq x y z
N MET A 1 29.52 10.74 18.39
CA MET A 1 28.34 9.94 18.79
C MET A 1 28.54 8.49 18.39
N ASN A 2 28.54 7.57 19.35
CA ASN A 2 28.86 6.16 19.13
C ASN A 2 27.78 5.49 18.24
N LYS A 3 28.16 4.76 17.19
CA LYS A 3 27.22 4.13 16.22
C LYS A 3 26.24 3.15 16.89
N ILE A 4 26.59 2.66 18.08
CA ILE A 4 25.73 1.83 18.95
C ILE A 4 24.62 2.67 19.57
N PHE A 5 24.89 3.90 20.00
CA PHE A 5 23.90 4.80 20.59
C PHE A 5 22.86 5.25 19.57
N PHE A 6 23.24 5.47 18.30
CA PHE A 6 22.30 5.81 17.23
C PHE A 6 21.40 4.61 16.84
N LYS A 7 21.94 3.38 16.90
CA LYS A 7 21.16 2.15 16.64
C LYS A 7 20.23 1.80 17.79
N ILE A 8 20.69 2.00 19.03
CA ILE A 8 19.87 1.89 20.23
C ILE A 8 18.81 2.99 20.23
N TYR A 9 19.13 4.21 19.81
CA TYR A 9 18.16 5.29 19.65
C TYR A 9 17.08 4.96 18.63
N LEU A 10 17.42 4.40 17.46
CA LEU A 10 16.42 3.95 16.47
C LEU A 10 15.56 2.78 16.98
N PHE A 11 16.15 1.84 17.72
CA PHE A 11 15.45 0.70 18.29
C PHE A 11 14.55 1.08 19.47
N ILE A 12 15.00 2.01 20.33
CA ILE A 12 14.23 2.59 21.43
C ILE A 12 13.18 3.56 20.89
N PHE A 13 13.45 4.38 19.88
CA PHE A 13 12.47 5.29 19.26
C PHE A 13 11.31 4.52 18.62
N ALA A 14 11.58 3.33 18.05
CA ALA A 14 10.55 2.42 17.55
C ALA A 14 9.74 1.72 18.67
N LEU A 15 10.28 1.57 19.88
CA LEU A 15 9.61 0.94 21.03
C LEU A 15 8.95 1.93 22.00
N PHE A 16 9.44 3.18 22.08
CA PHE A 16 9.00 4.21 23.03
C PHE A 16 8.04 5.25 22.45
N THR A 17 7.63 5.13 21.20
CA THR A 17 6.50 5.91 20.66
C THR A 17 5.14 5.27 20.94
N GLN A 18 5.07 4.34 21.91
CA GLN A 18 3.85 4.11 22.69
C GLN A 18 3.59 5.35 23.56
N GLY A 19 2.84 6.33 23.05
CA GLY A 19 2.21 7.33 23.91
C GLY A 19 1.98 8.74 23.38
N LEU A 20 2.19 9.06 22.10
CA LEU A 20 2.09 10.47 21.67
C LEU A 20 1.00 10.68 20.63
N PHE A 21 -0.21 10.73 21.18
CA PHE A 21 -1.37 11.51 20.74
C PHE A 21 -1.98 11.13 19.39
N SER A 22 -2.83 10.10 19.40
CA SER A 22 -4.10 10.23 18.68
C SER A 22 -4.87 11.35 19.36
N GLN A 23 -4.75 12.58 18.87
CA GLN A 23 -5.64 13.64 19.31
C GLN A 23 -7.04 13.33 18.77
N ASN A 24 -8.03 13.32 19.66
CA ASN A 24 -9.42 13.42 19.26
C ASN A 24 -9.63 14.83 18.71
N TYR A 25 -9.62 14.98 17.39
CA TYR A 25 -9.98 16.24 16.77
C TYR A 25 -11.51 16.31 16.71
N ALA A 26 -12.07 17.36 17.32
CA ALA A 26 -13.51 17.57 17.41
C ALA A 26 -14.17 18.02 16.09
N GLN A 27 -13.39 18.19 15.02
CA GLN A 27 -13.90 18.57 13.69
C GLN A 27 -13.18 17.71 12.64
N ASP A 28 -13.94 16.97 11.85
CA ASP A 28 -13.43 16.05 10.83
C ASP A 28 -13.01 16.76 9.53
N LEU A 29 -12.34 17.91 9.67
CA LEU A 29 -11.79 18.71 8.58
C LEU A 29 -10.32 18.97 8.86
N SER A 30 -9.54 19.07 7.79
CA SER A 30 -8.11 19.33 7.90
C SER A 30 -7.79 20.81 7.66
N ASP A 31 -6.72 21.34 8.25
CA ASP A 31 -6.35 22.75 8.05
C ASP A 31 -5.52 22.95 6.77
N GLY A 32 -5.68 24.14 6.15
CA GLY A 32 -4.90 24.57 5.00
C GLY A 32 -4.96 26.09 4.78
N VAL A 33 -4.07 26.59 3.93
CA VAL A 33 -4.02 27.98 3.49
C VAL A 33 -3.99 28.00 1.97
N LEU A 34 -4.99 28.61 1.36
CA LEU A 34 -4.99 28.90 -0.07
C LEU A 34 -4.28 30.23 -0.30
N MET A 35 -3.16 30.18 -1.00
CA MET A 35 -2.43 31.35 -1.46
C MET A 35 -3.08 31.81 -2.77
N LEU A 36 -3.79 32.94 -2.76
CA LEU A 36 -4.38 33.57 -3.93
C LEU A 36 -3.51 34.78 -4.31
N ASN A 37 -2.69 34.61 -5.34
CA ASN A 37 -1.55 35.46 -5.65
C ASN A 37 -0.62 35.57 -4.41
N GLU A 38 -0.63 36.71 -3.71
CA GLU A 38 0.12 36.91 -2.45
C GLU A 38 -0.78 36.86 -1.20
N LYS A 39 -2.11 36.78 -1.38
CA LYS A 39 -3.08 36.79 -0.29
C LYS A 39 -3.20 35.41 0.35
N LYS A 40 -3.17 35.37 1.69
CA LYS A 40 -3.41 34.15 2.47
C LYS A 40 -4.88 34.02 2.84
N VAL A 41 -5.51 32.93 2.41
CA VAL A 41 -6.90 32.59 2.76
C VAL A 41 -6.89 31.29 3.54
N SER A 42 -7.25 31.34 4.82
CA SER A 42 -7.37 30.12 5.64
C SER A 42 -8.58 29.31 5.18
N VAL A 43 -8.39 28.01 4.95
CA VAL A 43 -9.43 27.09 4.45
C VAL A 43 -9.49 25.84 5.31
N LYS A 44 -10.70 25.31 5.50
CA LYS A 44 -10.91 23.95 6.00
C LYS A 44 -11.04 23.00 4.83
N ILE A 45 -10.27 21.92 4.85
CA ILE A 45 -10.20 20.93 3.80
C ILE A 45 -11.09 19.74 4.15
N PHE A 46 -12.03 19.45 3.25
CA PHE A 46 -12.86 18.26 3.26
C PHE A 46 -12.40 17.31 2.17
N ALA A 47 -12.28 16.03 2.49
CA ALA A 47 -12.05 14.98 1.52
C ALA A 47 -12.75 13.71 1.99
N THR A 48 -13.33 12.98 1.05
CA THR A 48 -13.99 11.70 1.33
C THR A 48 -14.08 10.85 0.09
N THR A 49 -14.06 9.53 0.25
CA THR A 49 -14.41 8.55 -0.79
C THR A 49 -15.81 7.98 -0.62
N SER A 50 -16.56 8.43 0.40
CA SER A 50 -17.96 8.06 0.62
C SER A 50 -18.89 9.07 -0.03
N GLY A 51 -19.68 8.64 -1.01
CA GLY A 51 -20.71 9.48 -1.63
C GLY A 51 -21.77 9.95 -0.63
N ALA A 52 -22.13 9.11 0.33
CA ALA A 52 -23.06 9.50 1.40
C ALA A 52 -22.50 10.65 2.25
N ASN A 53 -21.21 10.60 2.61
CA ASN A 53 -20.56 11.68 3.36
C ASN A 53 -20.43 12.94 2.50
N PHE A 54 -20.14 12.79 1.20
CA PHE A 54 -20.07 13.91 0.27
C PHE A 54 -21.41 14.63 0.11
N VAL A 55 -22.52 13.89 0.03
CA VAL A 55 -23.88 14.46 0.00
C VAL A 55 -24.28 15.02 1.37
N ALA A 56 -23.91 14.37 2.47
CA ALA A 56 -24.19 14.88 3.81
C ALA A 56 -23.46 16.20 4.08
N PHE A 57 -22.25 16.37 3.55
CA PHE A 57 -21.46 17.58 3.73
C PHE A 57 -22.15 18.84 3.17
N LEU A 58 -22.94 18.72 2.09
CA LEU A 58 -23.77 19.82 1.57
C LEU A 58 -24.72 20.41 2.60
N LYS A 59 -25.14 19.63 3.59
CA LYS A 59 -26.08 20.10 4.63
C LYS A 59 -25.37 20.86 5.75
N THR A 60 -24.04 20.92 5.72
CA THR A 60 -23.24 21.53 6.77
C THR A 60 -23.03 23.01 6.46
N SER A 61 -23.55 23.89 7.32
CA SER A 61 -23.19 25.31 7.27
C SER A 61 -21.79 25.51 7.85
N ALA A 62 -20.82 25.88 7.00
CA ALA A 62 -19.44 26.10 7.40
C ALA A 62 -19.18 27.60 7.63
N PRO A 63 -18.86 28.05 8.85
CA PRO A 63 -18.46 29.44 9.14
C PRO A 63 -17.00 29.74 8.74
N TYR A 64 -16.50 29.10 7.67
CA TYR A 64 -15.12 29.19 7.19
C TYR A 64 -15.05 28.94 5.69
N ASN A 65 -14.00 29.45 5.05
CA ASN A 65 -13.69 29.08 3.66
C ASN A 65 -13.47 27.55 3.61
N THR A 66 -14.09 26.91 2.63
CA THR A 66 -14.11 25.45 2.53
C THR A 66 -13.54 25.00 1.20
N LEU A 67 -12.60 24.06 1.25
CA LEU A 67 -12.02 23.40 0.08
C LEU A 67 -12.35 21.92 0.13
N VAL A 68 -13.06 21.41 -0.87
CA VAL A 68 -13.32 19.98 -1.05
C VAL A 68 -12.34 19.44 -2.08
N ILE A 69 -11.57 18.41 -1.73
CA ILE A 69 -10.69 17.70 -2.67
C ILE A 69 -11.49 16.57 -3.31
N LEU A 70 -11.57 16.60 -4.64
CA LEU A 70 -12.24 15.55 -5.40
C LEU A 70 -11.27 14.42 -5.75
N ASN A 71 -11.77 13.20 -5.65
CA ASN A 71 -11.09 11.99 -6.09
C ASN A 71 -11.93 11.31 -7.21
N PRO A 72 -11.38 10.31 -7.90
CA PRO A 72 -12.10 9.64 -8.99
C PRO A 72 -13.48 9.08 -8.59
N ILE A 73 -13.63 8.57 -7.36
CA ILE A 73 -14.90 8.02 -6.87
C ILE A 73 -15.95 9.12 -6.74
N ILE A 74 -15.59 10.26 -6.15
CA ILE A 74 -16.50 11.40 -6.03
C ILE A 74 -16.84 12.00 -7.40
N ASN A 75 -15.91 11.98 -8.35
CA ASN A 75 -16.18 12.43 -9.72
C ASN A 75 -17.22 11.56 -10.46
N GLU A 76 -17.48 10.32 -10.03
CA GLU A 76 -18.60 9.52 -10.58
C GLU A 76 -19.97 10.12 -10.24
N TYR A 77 -20.07 10.89 -9.15
CA TYR A 77 -21.31 11.59 -8.76
C TYR A 77 -21.63 12.82 -9.62
N ALA A 78 -20.72 13.20 -10.52
CA ALA A 78 -20.94 14.34 -11.38
C ALA A 78 -22.07 14.13 -12.41
N HIS A 79 -22.50 12.88 -12.64
CA HIS A 79 -23.70 12.56 -13.43
C HIS A 79 -25.02 12.70 -12.65
N THR A 80 -24.94 13.05 -11.36
CA THR A 80 -26.10 13.30 -10.49
C THR A 80 -26.26 14.80 -10.23
N ASN A 81 -27.38 15.21 -9.63
CA ASN A 81 -27.63 16.62 -9.30
C ASN A 81 -26.72 17.17 -8.19
N VAL A 82 -25.90 16.34 -7.54
CA VAL A 82 -25.09 16.74 -6.38
C VAL A 82 -24.11 17.86 -6.74
N PHE A 83 -23.48 17.83 -7.93
CA PHE A 83 -22.55 18.87 -8.36
C PHE A 83 -23.27 20.21 -8.58
N GLU A 84 -24.49 20.18 -9.15
CA GLU A 84 -25.34 21.36 -9.29
C GLU A 84 -25.81 21.89 -7.93
N GLU A 85 -26.12 21.01 -6.97
CA GLU A 85 -26.43 21.41 -5.59
C GLU A 85 -25.25 22.14 -4.94
N TYR A 86 -24.02 21.65 -5.11
CA TYR A 86 -22.81 22.37 -4.68
C TYR A 86 -22.71 23.76 -5.32
N LYS A 87 -22.93 23.90 -6.63
CA LYS A 87 -22.96 25.21 -7.32
C LYS A 87 -24.02 26.13 -6.73
N THR A 88 -25.24 25.64 -6.51
CA THR A 88 -26.34 26.45 -5.94
C THR A 88 -26.04 26.94 -4.54
N GLN A 89 -25.21 26.20 -3.78
CA GLN A 89 -24.72 26.62 -2.47
C GLN A 89 -23.50 27.55 -2.51
N GLY A 90 -23.07 27.96 -3.70
CA GLY A 90 -21.97 28.92 -3.89
C GLY A 90 -20.58 28.29 -3.95
N TYR A 91 -20.45 26.98 -4.22
CA TYR A 91 -19.15 26.38 -4.49
C TYR A 91 -18.71 26.63 -5.93
N GLN A 92 -17.48 27.13 -6.08
CA GLN A 92 -16.75 27.19 -7.34
C GLN A 92 -16.15 25.82 -7.65
N LEU A 93 -16.32 25.35 -8.89
CA LEU A 93 -15.69 24.12 -9.35
C LEU A 93 -14.37 24.46 -10.03
N LEU A 94 -13.30 23.86 -9.54
CA LEU A 94 -11.93 24.22 -9.91
C LEU A 94 -11.19 23.02 -10.52
N ASP A 95 -10.29 23.32 -11.46
CA ASP A 95 -9.36 22.35 -12.03
C ASP A 95 -8.13 22.10 -11.13
N GLU A 96 -7.16 21.33 -11.62
CA GLU A 96 -5.93 21.01 -10.88
C GLU A 96 -5.04 22.23 -10.57
N HIS A 97 -5.21 23.32 -11.32
CA HIS A 97 -4.50 24.59 -11.17
C HIS A 97 -5.35 25.64 -10.41
N PHE A 98 -6.41 25.19 -9.72
CA PHE A 98 -7.34 26.02 -8.97
C PHE A 98 -8.08 27.06 -9.85
N GLN A 99 -8.17 26.85 -11.16
CA GLN A 99 -8.92 27.74 -12.05
C GLN A 99 -10.39 27.33 -12.10
N PRO A 100 -11.33 28.30 -12.05
CA PRO A 100 -12.74 28.02 -12.31
C PRO A 100 -12.93 27.43 -13.70
N THR A 101 -13.64 26.29 -13.80
CA THR A 101 -13.97 25.68 -15.09
C THR A 101 -15.46 25.35 -15.20
N ASN A 102 -16.03 25.60 -16.38
CA ASN A 102 -17.42 25.32 -16.71
C ASN A 102 -17.55 24.13 -17.68
N THR A 103 -16.51 23.31 -17.81
CA THR A 103 -16.54 22.15 -18.70
C THR A 103 -17.46 21.08 -18.15
N ASP A 104 -18.44 20.63 -18.95
CA ASP A 104 -19.26 19.46 -18.65
C ASP A 104 -18.44 18.16 -18.53
N ASP A 105 -17.16 18.18 -18.92
CA ASP A 105 -16.24 17.08 -18.70
C ASP A 105 -15.74 17.05 -17.24
N THR A 106 -16.41 16.18 -16.49
CA THR A 106 -16.25 15.96 -15.04
C THR A 106 -14.85 15.45 -14.66
N LYS A 107 -14.05 15.03 -15.64
CA LYS A 107 -12.66 14.59 -15.44
C LYS A 107 -11.71 15.74 -15.11
N HIS A 108 -12.09 16.98 -15.40
CA HIS A 108 -11.24 18.15 -15.19
C HIS A 108 -11.40 18.76 -13.79
N TYR A 109 -12.45 18.43 -13.04
CA TYR A 109 -12.63 18.94 -11.70
C TYR A 109 -11.72 18.24 -10.69
N LYS A 110 -11.00 19.04 -9.90
CA LYS A 110 -10.17 18.57 -8.79
C LYS A 110 -10.58 19.13 -7.44
N TYR A 111 -11.16 20.33 -7.40
CA TYR A 111 -11.57 20.94 -6.14
C TYR A 111 -12.92 21.61 -6.25
N PHE A 112 -13.69 21.58 -5.17
CA PHE A 112 -14.77 22.55 -4.95
C PHE A 112 -14.34 23.53 -3.88
N TYR A 113 -14.59 24.81 -4.11
CA TYR A 113 -14.19 25.86 -3.18
C TYR A 113 -15.35 26.79 -2.88
N LYS A 114 -15.62 27.02 -1.59
CA LYS A 114 -16.61 27.99 -1.14
C LYS A 114 -15.91 29.05 -0.30
N ALA A 115 -15.91 30.26 -0.82
CA ALA A 115 -15.49 31.45 -0.10
C ALA A 115 -16.58 31.87 0.92
N LEU A 116 -16.16 32.24 2.12
CA LEU A 116 -17.02 32.85 3.14
C LEU A 116 -17.26 34.32 2.84
N ALA A 117 -16.25 35.00 2.30
CA ALA A 117 -16.30 36.42 1.98
C ALA A 117 -16.05 36.68 0.49
N PRO A 118 -16.71 37.66 -0.15
CA PRO A 118 -16.60 37.89 -1.59
C PRO A 118 -15.16 38.09 -2.10
N GLN A 119 -14.30 38.71 -1.29
CA GLN A 119 -12.89 38.95 -1.62
C GLN A 119 -12.02 37.68 -1.64
N ASP A 120 -12.53 36.55 -1.16
CA ASP A 120 -11.84 35.26 -1.13
C ASP A 120 -12.24 34.37 -2.31
N ILE A 121 -13.14 34.83 -3.20
CA ILE A 121 -13.53 34.15 -4.43
C ILE A 121 -12.33 34.07 -5.39
N ILE A 122 -12.18 32.93 -6.06
CA ILE A 122 -11.12 32.73 -7.06
C ILE A 122 -11.62 33.18 -8.43
N GLU A 123 -11.02 34.24 -8.97
CA GLU A 123 -11.29 34.71 -10.32
C GLU A 123 -10.42 33.99 -11.36
N SER A 124 -10.89 33.90 -12.60
CA SER A 124 -10.11 33.30 -13.69
C SER A 124 -8.79 34.06 -13.91
N GLY A 125 -7.67 33.33 -13.98
CA GLY A 125 -6.32 33.90 -14.07
C GLY A 125 -5.66 34.16 -12.72
N THR A 126 -6.35 33.94 -11.60
CA THR A 126 -5.75 34.02 -10.26
C THR A 126 -4.72 32.90 -10.08
N SER A 127 -3.47 33.25 -9.75
CA SER A 127 -2.49 32.23 -9.37
C SER A 127 -2.86 31.69 -8.00
N ALA A 128 -3.19 30.41 -7.91
CA ALA A 128 -3.64 29.80 -6.67
C ALA A 128 -2.83 28.55 -6.33
N ARG A 129 -2.42 28.44 -5.06
CA ARG A 129 -1.74 27.23 -4.55
C ARG A 129 -2.15 26.93 -3.12
N LEU A 130 -2.29 25.65 -2.81
CA LEU A 130 -2.63 25.18 -1.48
C LEU A 130 -1.37 24.90 -0.66
N GLU A 131 -1.25 25.53 0.50
CA GLU A 131 -0.26 25.23 1.53
C GLU A 131 -0.93 24.47 2.68
N THR A 132 -0.33 23.36 3.09
CA THR A 132 -0.79 22.56 4.23
C THR A 132 0.41 22.18 5.11
N PRO A 133 0.22 21.95 6.42
CA PRO A 133 1.29 21.47 7.29
C PRO A 133 1.66 19.99 7.03
N TYR A 134 0.83 19.26 6.30
CA TYR A 134 1.02 17.88 5.86
C TYR A 134 1.18 17.79 4.34
N LYS A 135 1.45 16.58 3.83
CA LYS A 135 1.48 16.34 2.38
C LYS A 135 0.17 15.73 1.90
N ILE A 136 -0.30 16.12 0.72
CA ILE A 136 -1.47 15.50 0.07
C ILE A 136 -0.96 14.51 -0.98
N TRP A 137 -1.34 13.24 -0.83
CA TRP A 137 -0.97 12.18 -1.75
C TRP A 137 -2.14 11.83 -2.68
N ASN A 138 -2.21 12.50 -3.83
CA ASN A 138 -3.25 12.31 -4.84
C ASN A 138 -2.62 11.99 -6.22
N PRO A 139 -1.83 10.90 -6.35
CA PRO A 139 -1.16 10.60 -7.60
C PRO A 139 -2.15 10.18 -8.69
N ALA A 140 -1.72 10.26 -9.95
CA ALA A 140 -2.37 9.49 -11.01
C ALA A 140 -2.31 8.00 -10.68
N ILE A 141 -3.32 7.23 -11.08
CA ILE A 141 -3.41 5.79 -10.78
C ILE A 141 -2.39 4.99 -11.64
N GLY A 142 -1.97 5.56 -12.78
CA GLY A 142 -1.03 4.93 -13.70
C GLY A 142 -0.77 5.76 -14.95
N ILE A 143 -0.15 5.12 -15.93
CA ILE A 143 0.18 5.70 -17.23
C ILE A 143 -0.87 5.23 -18.24
N SER A 144 -1.53 6.17 -18.92
CA SER A 144 -2.50 5.83 -19.98
C SER A 144 -1.77 5.40 -21.26
N LEU A 145 -2.07 4.21 -21.76
CA LEU A 145 -1.55 3.62 -23.00
C LEU A 145 -2.70 3.43 -24.00
N GLY A 146 -3.43 4.51 -24.30
CA GLY A 146 -4.64 4.46 -25.13
C GLY A 146 -5.83 3.84 -24.38
N PRO A 147 -6.37 2.68 -24.80
CA PRO A 147 -7.52 2.06 -24.15
C PRO A 147 -7.18 1.34 -22.83
N VAL A 148 -5.89 1.18 -22.49
CA VAL A 148 -5.44 0.45 -21.29
C VAL A 148 -4.63 1.37 -20.40
N THR A 149 -4.87 1.32 -19.09
CA THR A 149 -4.06 2.02 -18.08
C THR A 149 -3.04 1.06 -17.46
N LEU A 150 -1.76 1.42 -17.54
CA LEU A 150 -0.71 0.72 -16.80
C LEU A 150 -0.63 1.29 -15.39
N HIS A 151 -1.25 0.60 -14.43
CA HIS A 151 -1.26 1.01 -13.03
C HIS A 151 0.15 0.99 -12.40
N TYR A 152 0.47 1.97 -11.56
CA TYR A 152 1.74 2.00 -10.83
C TYR A 152 1.92 0.78 -9.93
N TYR A 153 0.83 0.27 -9.36
CA TYR A 153 0.82 -0.99 -8.61
C TYR A 153 1.34 -2.16 -9.44
N SER A 154 0.83 -2.33 -10.66
CA SER A 154 1.26 -3.36 -11.60
C SER A 154 2.73 -3.18 -11.99
N LEU A 155 3.18 -1.93 -12.16
CA LEU A 155 4.59 -1.64 -12.43
C LEU A 155 5.49 -2.07 -11.26
N MET A 156 5.05 -1.89 -10.01
CA MET A 156 5.79 -2.38 -8.84
C MET A 156 5.88 -3.91 -8.79
N PHE A 157 4.86 -4.64 -9.25
CA PHE A 157 4.96 -6.09 -9.45
C PHE A 157 5.97 -6.47 -10.52
N VAL A 158 5.99 -5.74 -11.66
CA VAL A 158 7.00 -5.95 -12.71
C VAL A 158 8.41 -5.73 -12.16
N LEU A 159 8.62 -4.67 -11.38
CA LEU A 159 9.91 -4.42 -10.71
C LEU A 159 10.25 -5.52 -9.70
N ALA A 160 9.29 -5.96 -8.89
CA ALA A 160 9.49 -7.05 -7.92
C ALA A 160 9.98 -8.34 -8.59
N PHE A 161 9.29 -8.78 -9.65
CA PHE A 161 9.66 -9.99 -10.39
C PHE A 161 10.94 -9.81 -11.22
N GLY A 162 11.10 -8.66 -11.90
CA GLY A 162 12.27 -8.37 -12.72
C GLY A 162 13.56 -8.28 -11.90
N CYS A 163 13.54 -7.51 -10.81
CA CYS A 163 14.67 -7.45 -9.87
C CYS A 163 14.90 -8.81 -9.19
N GLY A 164 13.83 -9.54 -8.85
CA GLY A 164 13.91 -10.89 -8.32
C GLY A 164 14.64 -11.86 -9.27
N LEU A 165 14.30 -11.85 -10.55
CA LEU A 165 14.96 -12.67 -11.58
C LEU A 165 16.44 -12.31 -11.72
N PHE A 166 16.76 -11.03 -11.84
CA PHE A 166 18.15 -10.56 -11.94
C PHE A 166 18.99 -10.96 -10.71
N LEU A 167 18.42 -10.77 -9.52
CA LEU A 167 19.07 -11.13 -8.27
C LEU A 167 19.25 -12.63 -8.12
N MET A 168 18.24 -13.42 -8.50
CA MET A 168 18.29 -14.88 -8.42
C MET A 168 19.29 -15.47 -9.42
N LYS A 169 19.40 -14.91 -10.63
CA LYS A 169 20.47 -15.23 -11.59
C LYS A 169 21.84 -15.04 -10.96
N LYS A 170 22.04 -13.90 -10.29
CA LYS A 170 23.30 -13.60 -9.58
C LYS A 170 23.56 -14.62 -8.46
N ILE A 171 22.54 -14.99 -7.68
CA ILE A 171 22.63 -16.03 -6.65
C ILE A 171 23.06 -17.37 -7.25
N PHE A 172 22.45 -17.79 -8.36
CA PHE A 172 22.79 -19.05 -9.03
C PHE A 172 24.25 -19.09 -9.48
N ILE A 173 24.74 -18.01 -10.08
CA ILE A 173 26.15 -17.89 -10.49
C ILE A 173 27.08 -18.01 -9.27
N ILE A 174 26.76 -17.30 -8.17
CA ILE A 174 27.56 -17.33 -6.93
C ILE A 174 27.60 -18.73 -6.29
N ASP A 175 26.49 -19.46 -6.37
CA ASP A 175 26.35 -20.77 -5.75
C ASP A 175 26.66 -21.93 -6.72
N GLY A 176 27.15 -21.64 -7.92
CA GLY A 176 27.50 -22.65 -8.93
C GLY A 176 26.31 -23.49 -9.41
N VAL A 177 25.12 -22.91 -9.42
CA VAL A 177 23.89 -23.58 -9.87
C VAL A 177 23.67 -23.30 -11.35
N ASP A 178 23.41 -24.37 -12.11
CA ASP A 178 23.10 -24.31 -13.54
C ASP A 178 21.88 -23.39 -13.79
N LEU A 179 22.07 -22.42 -14.70
CA LEU A 179 21.06 -21.41 -15.02
C LEU A 179 19.80 -22.01 -15.67
N LYS A 180 19.83 -23.23 -16.21
CA LYS A 180 18.63 -23.88 -16.75
C LYS A 180 17.49 -24.02 -15.72
N TYR A 181 17.82 -24.04 -14.43
CA TYR A 181 16.83 -24.12 -13.36
C TYR A 181 16.19 -22.77 -13.00
N LEU A 182 16.73 -21.66 -13.52
CA LEU A 182 16.28 -20.32 -13.17
C LEU A 182 14.90 -20.01 -13.78
N ASP A 183 14.74 -20.29 -15.07
CA ASP A 183 13.51 -19.99 -15.81
C ASP A 183 12.32 -20.76 -15.23
N SER A 184 12.54 -22.01 -14.83
CA SER A 184 11.54 -22.81 -14.12
C SER A 184 11.17 -22.18 -12.78
N LEU A 185 12.15 -21.76 -11.96
CA LEU A 185 11.87 -21.11 -10.68
C LEU A 185 11.02 -19.85 -10.87
N PHE A 186 11.44 -18.99 -11.81
CA PHE A 186 10.74 -17.75 -12.12
C PHE A 186 9.31 -18.01 -12.58
N THR A 187 9.14 -18.89 -13.56
CA THR A 187 7.82 -19.24 -14.13
C THR A 187 6.87 -19.76 -13.07
N TRP A 188 7.28 -20.75 -12.28
CA TRP A 188 6.44 -21.32 -11.22
C TRP A 188 6.15 -20.33 -10.09
N THR A 189 7.07 -19.41 -9.80
CA THR A 189 6.85 -18.35 -8.80
C THR A 189 5.80 -17.35 -9.30
N VAL A 190 5.91 -16.87 -10.55
CA VAL A 190 4.94 -15.93 -11.14
C VAL A 190 3.54 -16.56 -11.21
N ILE A 191 3.45 -17.76 -11.80
CA ILE A 191 2.18 -18.49 -11.93
C ILE A 191 1.58 -18.76 -10.55
N GLY A 192 2.39 -19.29 -9.62
CA GLY A 192 1.94 -19.58 -8.26
C GLY A 192 1.45 -18.34 -7.52
N THR A 193 2.15 -17.21 -7.66
CA THR A 193 1.75 -15.96 -7.00
C THR A 193 0.42 -15.45 -7.54
N ILE A 194 0.28 -15.34 -8.87
CA ILE A 194 -0.92 -14.76 -9.50
C ILE A 194 -2.12 -15.68 -9.28
N LEU A 195 -1.99 -16.98 -9.61
CA LEU A 195 -3.08 -17.94 -9.44
C LEU A 195 -3.42 -18.15 -7.96
N GLY A 196 -2.41 -18.24 -7.09
CA GLY A 196 -2.61 -18.39 -5.66
C GLY A 196 -3.34 -17.20 -5.05
N ALA A 197 -2.93 -15.98 -5.39
CA ALA A 197 -3.59 -14.78 -4.92
C ALA A 197 -5.05 -14.72 -5.37
N ARG A 198 -5.30 -15.02 -6.66
CA ARG A 198 -6.65 -14.98 -7.22
C ARG A 198 -7.54 -16.07 -6.63
N LEU A 199 -7.07 -17.31 -6.55
CA LEU A 199 -7.82 -18.41 -5.96
C LEU A 199 -8.07 -18.18 -4.48
N GLY A 200 -7.09 -17.68 -3.72
CA GLY A 200 -7.31 -17.28 -2.34
C GLY A 200 -8.42 -16.25 -2.21
N HIS A 201 -8.42 -15.23 -3.06
CA HIS A 201 -9.47 -14.23 -3.02
C HIS A 201 -10.86 -14.81 -3.28
N VAL A 202 -10.98 -15.59 -4.37
CA VAL A 202 -12.25 -16.20 -4.76
C VAL A 202 -12.74 -17.19 -3.69
N ILE A 203 -11.87 -18.05 -3.14
CA ILE A 203 -12.28 -19.05 -2.15
C ILE A 203 -12.74 -18.40 -0.84
N PHE A 204 -12.05 -17.36 -0.37
CA PHE A 204 -12.32 -16.80 0.96
C PHE A 204 -13.31 -15.64 0.96
N TYR A 205 -13.39 -14.86 -0.12
CA TYR A 205 -14.21 -13.63 -0.14
C TYR A 205 -15.32 -13.65 -1.18
N GLN A 206 -15.17 -14.39 -2.29
CA GLN A 206 -16.12 -14.38 -3.42
C GLN A 206 -16.36 -15.77 -4.05
N PRO A 207 -16.78 -16.78 -3.25
CA PRO A 207 -16.92 -18.16 -3.74
C PRO A 207 -17.99 -18.31 -4.82
N GLU A 208 -18.95 -17.40 -4.89
CA GLU A 208 -20.01 -17.35 -5.89
C GLU A 208 -19.48 -17.22 -7.33
N LEU A 209 -18.30 -16.65 -7.53
CA LEU A 209 -17.68 -16.51 -8.86
C LEU A 209 -17.44 -17.85 -9.54
N PHE A 210 -17.21 -18.93 -8.80
CA PHE A 210 -17.10 -20.28 -9.38
C PHE A 210 -18.35 -20.71 -10.16
N LYS A 211 -19.53 -20.21 -9.78
CA LYS A 211 -20.79 -20.53 -10.46
C LYS A 211 -21.22 -19.41 -11.42
N GLN A 212 -21.04 -18.17 -11.00
CA GLN A 212 -21.61 -17.03 -11.70
C GLN A 212 -20.74 -16.60 -12.89
N ASP A 213 -19.41 -16.60 -12.75
CA ASP A 213 -18.46 -16.15 -13.76
C ASP A 213 -17.15 -16.96 -13.67
N PHE A 214 -17.23 -18.26 -13.98
CA PHE A 214 -16.15 -19.23 -13.77
C PHE A 214 -14.81 -18.82 -14.42
N TRP A 215 -14.84 -18.31 -15.65
CA TRP A 215 -13.62 -17.92 -16.37
C TRP A 215 -12.91 -16.72 -15.74
N SER A 216 -13.66 -15.81 -15.09
CA SER A 216 -13.08 -14.68 -14.35
C SER A 216 -12.22 -15.11 -13.15
N VAL A 217 -12.37 -16.35 -12.68
CA VAL A 217 -11.54 -16.89 -11.59
C VAL A 217 -10.10 -17.09 -12.04
N PHE A 218 -9.88 -17.43 -13.32
CA PHE A 218 -8.55 -17.82 -13.81
C PHE A 218 -7.95 -16.82 -14.80
N LEU A 219 -8.80 -16.03 -15.47
CA LEU A 219 -8.42 -15.10 -16.52
C LEU A 219 -8.70 -13.65 -16.08
N PRO A 220 -7.93 -12.66 -16.58
CA PRO A 220 -8.09 -11.24 -16.26
C PRO A 220 -9.28 -10.60 -16.99
N ILE A 221 -10.42 -11.28 -16.97
CA ILE A 221 -11.65 -10.93 -17.67
C ILE A 221 -12.84 -11.04 -16.72
N GLN A 222 -13.89 -10.31 -17.03
CA GLN A 222 -15.23 -10.53 -16.52
C GLN A 222 -16.09 -10.93 -17.72
N THR A 223 -16.90 -11.98 -17.58
CA THR A 223 -17.78 -12.46 -18.66
C THR A 223 -19.24 -12.07 -18.43
N LYS A 224 -19.64 -11.76 -17.18
CA LYS A 224 -21.00 -11.34 -16.84
C LYS A 224 -21.03 -10.06 -16.00
N PRO A 225 -22.00 -9.15 -16.21
CA PRO A 225 -23.07 -9.21 -17.21
C PRO A 225 -22.59 -8.90 -18.64
N THR A 226 -21.44 -8.24 -18.79
CA THR A 226 -20.82 -7.93 -20.08
C THR A 226 -19.35 -8.34 -20.09
N PHE A 227 -18.82 -8.64 -21.28
CA PHE A 227 -17.41 -8.97 -21.43
C PHE A 227 -16.56 -7.71 -21.21
N LYS A 228 -15.68 -7.76 -20.21
CA LYS A 228 -14.75 -6.66 -19.90
C LYS A 228 -13.39 -7.24 -19.57
N PHE A 229 -12.34 -6.65 -20.14
CA PHE A 229 -10.99 -6.87 -19.63
C PHE A 229 -10.84 -6.11 -18.30
N THR A 230 -10.70 -6.84 -17.22
CA THR A 230 -10.64 -6.28 -15.85
C THR A 230 -9.21 -6.25 -15.31
N GLY A 231 -8.28 -6.96 -15.95
CA GLY A 231 -6.99 -7.24 -15.33
C GLY A 231 -7.12 -8.26 -14.21
N PHE A 232 -6.02 -8.57 -13.52
CA PHE A 232 -6.07 -9.38 -12.31
C PHE A 232 -6.45 -8.49 -11.12
N SER A 233 -7.75 -8.37 -10.85
CA SER A 233 -8.30 -7.74 -9.64
C SER A 233 -8.72 -8.82 -8.62
N GLY A 234 -8.97 -8.43 -7.37
CA GLY A 234 -9.33 -9.37 -6.30
C GLY A 234 -8.22 -10.40 -6.04
N LEU A 235 -7.17 -9.95 -5.34
CA LEU A 235 -5.97 -10.74 -5.05
C LEU A 235 -5.77 -10.82 -3.53
N ALA A 236 -5.68 -12.03 -2.98
CA ALA A 236 -5.47 -12.26 -1.56
C ALA A 236 -4.02 -12.69 -1.28
N SER A 237 -3.34 -11.96 -0.39
CA SER A 237 -1.95 -12.24 0.00
C SER A 237 -1.76 -13.63 0.61
N HIS A 238 -2.70 -14.12 1.43
CA HIS A 238 -2.64 -15.45 2.04
C HIS A 238 -2.67 -16.57 0.99
N GLY A 239 -3.48 -16.41 -0.07
CA GLY A 239 -3.52 -17.35 -1.19
C GLY A 239 -2.20 -17.41 -1.95
N ALA A 240 -1.59 -16.24 -2.21
CA ALA A 240 -0.24 -16.19 -2.79
C ALA A 240 0.81 -16.85 -1.89
N ALA A 241 0.75 -16.63 -0.57
CA ALA A 241 1.69 -17.21 0.37
C ALA A 241 1.62 -18.75 0.38
N ILE A 242 0.42 -19.33 0.44
CA ILE A 242 0.21 -20.79 0.37
C ILE A 242 0.74 -21.33 -0.96
N ALA A 243 0.36 -20.70 -2.08
CA ALA A 243 0.81 -21.15 -3.39
C ALA A 243 2.33 -21.06 -3.54
N LEU A 244 2.97 -20.01 -3.03
CA LEU A 244 4.44 -19.88 -3.05
C LEU A 244 5.15 -20.94 -2.20
N ILE A 245 4.58 -21.34 -1.07
CA ILE A 245 5.09 -22.47 -0.29
C ILE A 245 5.05 -23.74 -1.15
N LEU A 246 3.88 -24.05 -1.74
CA LEU A 246 3.69 -25.26 -2.53
C LEU A 246 4.55 -25.28 -3.80
N THR A 247 4.63 -24.16 -4.54
CA THR A 247 5.46 -24.08 -5.76
C THR A 247 6.95 -24.16 -5.43
N THR A 248 7.40 -23.60 -4.30
CA THR A 248 8.79 -23.75 -3.86
C THR A 248 9.11 -25.21 -3.49
N LEU A 249 8.20 -25.90 -2.80
CA LEU A 249 8.36 -27.34 -2.51
C LEU A 249 8.40 -28.16 -3.79
N TYR A 250 7.46 -27.92 -4.71
CA TYR A 250 7.42 -28.58 -6.01
C TYR A 250 8.72 -28.36 -6.80
N TYR A 251 9.17 -27.11 -6.92
CA TYR A 251 10.42 -26.76 -7.57
C TYR A 251 11.61 -27.47 -6.92
N SER A 252 11.68 -27.44 -5.58
CA SER A 252 12.77 -28.05 -4.83
C SER A 252 12.87 -29.55 -5.04
N PHE A 253 11.74 -30.26 -4.98
CA PHE A 253 11.72 -31.73 -5.04
C PHE A 253 11.76 -32.27 -6.48
N ARG A 254 11.11 -31.61 -7.43
CA ARG A 254 10.93 -32.15 -8.79
C ARG A 254 11.90 -31.56 -9.80
N ILE A 255 12.30 -30.30 -9.64
CA ILE A 255 13.06 -29.58 -10.66
C ILE A 255 14.54 -29.51 -10.28
N ILE A 256 14.88 -28.77 -9.22
CA ILE A 256 16.28 -28.54 -8.85
C ILE A 256 16.85 -29.66 -7.96
N LYS A 257 15.99 -30.50 -7.36
CA LYS A 257 16.35 -31.63 -6.49
C LYS A 257 17.30 -31.24 -5.35
N LYS A 258 17.10 -30.05 -4.78
CA LYS A 258 17.82 -29.56 -3.58
C LYS A 258 16.93 -29.62 -2.35
N ASN A 259 17.51 -29.41 -1.18
CA ASN A 259 16.75 -29.24 0.06
C ASN A 259 15.85 -27.99 -0.06
N PRO A 260 14.55 -28.06 0.28
CA PRO A 260 13.65 -26.90 0.24
C PRO A 260 14.17 -25.69 1.02
N LEU A 261 14.77 -25.89 2.18
CA LEU A 261 15.33 -24.82 2.99
C LEU A 261 16.46 -24.07 2.27
N TRP A 262 17.21 -24.74 1.40
CA TRP A 262 18.19 -24.07 0.55
C TRP A 262 17.52 -23.11 -0.44
N VAL A 263 16.38 -23.52 -1.02
CA VAL A 263 15.62 -22.67 -1.94
C VAL A 263 15.01 -21.49 -1.19
N TYR A 264 14.38 -21.75 -0.04
CA TYR A 264 13.80 -20.71 0.81
C TYR A 264 14.83 -19.69 1.32
N ASP A 265 16.04 -20.12 1.67
CA ASP A 265 17.12 -19.21 2.07
C ASP A 265 17.42 -18.14 1.00
N ARG A 266 17.25 -18.48 -0.27
CA ARG A 266 17.62 -17.63 -1.42
C ARG A 266 16.42 -16.85 -1.94
N VAL A 267 15.27 -17.51 -2.04
CA VAL A 267 14.01 -16.87 -2.40
C VAL A 267 13.57 -15.87 -1.31
N GLY A 268 13.87 -16.12 -0.03
CA GLY A 268 13.61 -15.14 1.04
C GLY A 268 14.30 -13.79 0.81
N ILE A 269 15.50 -13.79 0.20
CA ILE A 269 16.22 -12.56 -0.15
C ILE A 269 15.46 -11.80 -1.25
N THR A 270 15.00 -12.49 -2.28
CA THR A 270 14.26 -11.85 -3.39
C THR A 270 12.88 -11.39 -2.94
N ILE A 271 12.20 -12.16 -2.07
CA ILE A 271 10.91 -11.81 -1.48
C ILE A 271 11.03 -10.56 -0.60
N ALA A 272 12.10 -10.39 0.18
CA ALA A 272 12.30 -9.18 0.97
C ALA A 272 12.34 -7.92 0.07
N LEU A 273 13.06 -7.98 -1.05
CA LEU A 273 13.10 -6.89 -2.03
C LEU A 273 11.74 -6.68 -2.72
N ALA A 274 11.07 -7.78 -3.09
CA ALA A 274 9.73 -7.72 -3.67
C ALA A 274 8.75 -7.04 -2.71
N GLY A 275 8.80 -7.39 -1.41
CA GLY A 275 7.98 -6.78 -0.36
C GLY A 275 8.08 -5.25 -0.33
N THR A 276 9.29 -4.70 -0.51
CA THR A 276 9.51 -3.25 -0.64
C THR A 276 8.68 -2.66 -1.79
N PHE A 277 8.79 -3.23 -2.99
CA PHE A 277 8.05 -2.74 -4.16
C PHE A 277 6.54 -2.91 -3.97
N ILE A 278 6.07 -4.02 -3.41
CA ILE A 278 4.65 -4.21 -3.14
C ILE A 278 4.11 -3.14 -2.18
N ARG A 279 4.85 -2.83 -1.10
CA ARG A 279 4.46 -1.76 -0.16
C ARG A 279 4.49 -0.37 -0.83
N MET A 280 5.46 -0.10 -1.70
CA MET A 280 5.45 1.12 -2.52
C MET A 280 4.23 1.17 -3.45
N GLY A 281 3.82 0.03 -4.00
CA GLY A 281 2.59 -0.09 -4.76
C GLY A 281 1.37 0.29 -3.91
N ASN A 282 1.24 -0.27 -2.70
CA ASN A 282 0.12 0.06 -1.82
C ASN A 282 0.11 1.56 -1.46
N PHE A 283 1.29 2.19 -1.34
CA PHE A 283 1.39 3.63 -1.18
C PHE A 283 0.83 4.39 -2.40
N PHE A 284 1.19 4.03 -3.64
CA PHE A 284 0.60 4.63 -4.84
C PHE A 284 -0.93 4.47 -4.89
N ASN A 285 -1.46 3.33 -4.45
CA ASN A 285 -2.90 3.07 -4.40
C ASN A 285 -3.62 3.70 -3.19
N SER A 286 -2.91 4.34 -2.25
CA SER A 286 -3.50 4.83 -0.99
C SER A 286 -4.17 3.72 -0.16
N GLU A 287 -3.66 2.48 -0.25
CA GLU A 287 -4.18 1.31 0.46
C GLU A 287 -3.32 1.00 1.69
N ILE A 288 -3.92 0.39 2.72
CA ILE A 288 -3.18 -0.09 3.90
C ILE A 288 -2.53 1.09 4.66
N ILE A 289 -3.30 2.16 4.85
CA ILE A 289 -2.84 3.39 5.50
C ILE A 289 -2.72 3.24 7.02
N GLY A 290 -2.06 4.22 7.63
CA GLY A 290 -1.92 4.29 9.08
C GLY A 290 -3.11 4.89 9.81
N LYS A 291 -3.01 4.87 11.14
CA LYS A 291 -3.86 5.62 12.05
C LYS A 291 -3.74 7.12 11.78
N ARG A 292 -4.78 7.86 12.19
CA ARG A 292 -4.76 9.32 12.18
C ARG A 292 -3.55 9.85 12.94
N VAL A 293 -2.93 10.89 12.40
CA VAL A 293 -1.79 11.57 13.00
C VAL A 293 -2.04 13.08 13.03
N ALA A 294 -1.38 13.77 13.96
CA ALA A 294 -1.40 15.22 13.99
C ALA A 294 -0.88 15.82 12.68
N GLU A 295 -1.55 16.86 12.20
CA GLU A 295 -1.25 17.56 10.95
C GLU A 295 0.16 18.12 10.87
N THR A 296 0.72 18.48 12.03
CA THR A 296 2.08 19.01 12.19
C THR A 296 3.16 17.92 12.21
N SER A 297 2.77 16.64 12.21
CA SER A 297 3.72 15.54 12.18
C SER A 297 4.50 15.55 10.87
N PRO A 298 5.83 15.32 10.88
CA PRO A 298 6.62 15.24 9.66
C PRO A 298 6.24 14.05 8.76
N PHE A 299 5.44 13.12 9.28
CA PHE A 299 4.92 11.96 8.57
C PHE A 299 3.43 12.09 8.25
N ALA A 300 2.81 13.25 8.44
CA ALA A 300 1.41 13.44 8.11
C ALA A 300 1.20 13.45 6.58
N ILE A 301 0.43 12.47 6.10
CA ILE A 301 0.00 12.42 4.70
C ILE A 301 -1.53 12.26 4.65
N LEU A 302 -2.18 13.15 3.92
CA LEU A 302 -3.60 13.06 3.59
C LEU A 302 -3.76 12.28 2.29
N PHE A 303 -4.63 11.25 2.30
CA PHE A 303 -4.84 10.33 1.18
C PHE A 303 -6.25 10.50 0.59
N PRO A 304 -6.50 11.43 -0.37
CA PRO A 304 -7.83 11.67 -0.95
C PRO A 304 -8.48 10.45 -1.58
N GLN A 305 -7.67 9.46 -1.98
CA GLN A 305 -8.09 8.24 -2.66
C GLN A 305 -8.18 7.02 -1.73
N GLN A 306 -8.09 7.20 -0.40
CA GLN A 306 -8.18 6.08 0.56
C GLN A 306 -9.53 5.33 0.46
N SER A 307 -9.56 4.05 0.85
CA SER A 307 -10.83 3.30 0.99
C SER A 307 -11.83 4.03 1.89
N SER A 308 -13.11 3.97 1.52
CA SER A 308 -14.21 4.55 2.31
C SER A 308 -14.37 3.88 3.68
N GLU A 309 -13.85 2.65 3.84
CA GLU A 309 -13.79 1.92 5.12
C GLU A 309 -13.01 2.69 6.20
N TYR A 310 -12.07 3.57 5.81
CA TYR A 310 -11.31 4.40 6.76
C TYR A 310 -12.05 5.68 7.19
N GLY A 311 -13.31 5.86 6.73
CA GLY A 311 -14.15 6.99 7.05
C GLY A 311 -13.68 8.30 6.39
N LEU A 312 -13.69 9.38 7.16
CA LEU A 312 -13.31 10.71 6.68
C LEU A 312 -11.81 10.78 6.36
N THR A 313 -11.47 11.53 5.31
CA THR A 313 -10.10 11.60 4.82
C THR A 313 -9.32 12.64 5.60
N LEU A 314 -8.50 12.15 6.51
CA LEU A 314 -7.71 12.92 7.45
C LEU A 314 -6.23 12.53 7.32
N PRO A 315 -5.28 13.38 7.79
CA PRO A 315 -3.86 13.04 7.75
C PRO A 315 -3.56 11.81 8.59
N ARG A 316 -2.83 10.88 7.98
CA ARG A 316 -2.51 9.54 8.52
C ARG A 316 -1.03 9.22 8.34
N TYR A 317 -0.53 8.30 9.15
CA TYR A 317 0.82 7.77 8.96
C TYR A 317 0.92 6.98 7.64
N PRO A 318 1.98 7.17 6.83
CA PRO A 318 2.24 6.37 5.63
C PRO A 318 2.87 5.03 6.02
N SER A 319 2.11 4.19 6.73
CA SER A 319 2.59 2.91 7.27
C SER A 319 3.21 2.01 6.20
N GLN A 320 2.74 2.11 4.95
CA GLN A 320 3.29 1.40 3.79
C GLN A 320 4.75 1.76 3.54
N LEU A 321 5.13 3.04 3.66
CA LEU A 321 6.51 3.47 3.48
C LEU A 321 7.41 2.99 4.63
N PHE A 322 6.88 2.92 5.85
CA PHE A 322 7.60 2.34 6.98
C PHE A 322 7.84 0.85 6.79
N GLU A 323 6.83 0.10 6.35
CA GLU A 323 7.01 -1.32 5.98
C GLU A 323 7.98 -1.48 4.81
N ALA A 324 7.88 -0.65 3.76
CA ALA A 324 8.76 -0.69 2.59
C ALA A 324 10.23 -0.47 2.99
N ALA A 325 10.49 0.54 3.84
CA ALA A 325 11.82 0.80 4.37
C ALA A 325 12.33 -0.37 5.24
N GLY A 326 11.46 -0.96 6.06
CA GLY A 326 11.76 -2.16 6.83
C GLY A 326 12.16 -3.35 5.94
N TYR A 327 11.39 -3.62 4.89
CA TYR A 327 11.66 -4.71 3.95
C TYR A 327 12.91 -4.46 3.10
N LEU A 328 13.21 -3.20 2.77
CA LEU A 328 14.47 -2.85 2.11
C LEU A 328 15.67 -3.09 3.04
N CYS A 329 15.57 -2.69 4.30
CA CYS A 329 16.57 -2.99 5.32
C CYS A 329 16.76 -4.50 5.51
N LEU A 330 15.66 -5.26 5.56
CA LEU A 330 15.68 -6.73 5.61
C LEU A 330 16.43 -7.32 4.41
N PHE A 331 16.11 -6.87 3.20
CA PHE A 331 16.80 -7.30 1.98
C PHE A 331 18.31 -7.03 2.07
N ILE A 332 18.71 -5.81 2.48
CA ILE A 332 20.12 -5.44 2.62
C ILE A 332 20.82 -6.33 3.64
N ILE A 333 20.19 -6.59 4.80
CA ILE A 333 20.74 -7.48 5.83
C ILE A 333 20.95 -8.89 5.29
N LEU A 334 19.91 -9.48 4.68
CA LEU A 334 19.98 -10.83 4.12
C LEU A 334 21.02 -10.94 3.01
N TRP A 335 21.07 -9.96 2.10
CA TRP A 335 22.03 -9.92 1.01
C TRP A 335 23.47 -9.82 1.52
N CYS A 336 23.73 -8.94 2.49
CA CYS A 336 25.05 -8.79 3.10
C CYS A 336 25.48 -10.08 3.82
N ILE A 337 24.60 -10.70 4.60
CA ILE A 337 24.92 -11.97 5.27
C ILE A 337 25.16 -13.08 4.24
N TYR A 338 24.33 -13.17 3.20
CA TYR A 338 24.49 -14.14 2.12
C TYR A 338 25.84 -13.97 1.39
N ARG A 339 26.28 -12.73 1.12
CA ARG A 339 27.50 -12.48 0.34
C ARG A 339 28.80 -12.52 1.13
N TYR A 340 28.77 -12.06 2.38
CA TYR A 340 30.00 -11.82 3.14
C TYR A 340 30.19 -12.80 4.30
N THR A 341 29.30 -13.78 4.46
CA THR A 341 29.42 -14.80 5.52
C THR A 341 29.20 -16.21 5.00
N ASN A 342 29.56 -17.20 5.82
CA ASN A 342 29.33 -18.62 5.53
C ASN A 342 27.90 -19.10 5.87
N LYS A 343 26.97 -18.20 6.21
CA LYS A 343 25.60 -18.58 6.57
C LYS A 343 24.80 -19.15 5.40
N LYS A 344 25.17 -18.85 4.15
CA LYS A 344 24.56 -19.47 2.95
C LYS A 344 24.71 -21.00 2.86
N TYR A 345 25.64 -21.58 3.63
CA TYR A 345 25.88 -23.03 3.74
C TYR A 345 25.09 -23.69 4.89
N HIS A 346 24.36 -22.90 5.70
CA HIS A 346 23.53 -23.39 6.80
C HIS A 346 22.07 -23.37 6.33
N GLN A 347 21.55 -24.53 5.93
CA GLN A 347 20.25 -24.61 5.26
C GLN A 347 19.12 -24.17 6.21
N GLY A 348 18.34 -23.18 5.79
CA GLY A 348 17.24 -22.60 6.55
C GLY A 348 17.64 -21.42 7.42
N TRP A 349 18.93 -21.16 7.64
CA TRP A 349 19.36 -20.10 8.54
C TRP A 349 18.93 -18.71 8.04
N LEU A 350 19.10 -18.44 6.73
CA LEU A 350 18.69 -17.16 6.14
C LEU A 350 17.17 -17.04 6.08
N PHE A 351 16.46 -18.14 5.83
CA PHE A 351 15.00 -18.16 5.84
C PHE A 351 14.43 -17.93 7.25
N GLY A 352 15.03 -18.53 8.28
CA GLY A 352 14.63 -18.29 9.67
C GLY A 352 14.87 -16.83 10.09
N LEU A 353 16.00 -16.24 9.69
CA LEU A 353 16.26 -14.81 9.90
C LEU A 353 15.27 -13.93 9.14
N PHE A 354 14.94 -14.30 7.90
CA PHE A 354 13.91 -13.63 7.10
C PHE A 354 12.57 -13.62 7.84
N LEU A 355 12.12 -14.77 8.37
CA LEU A 355 10.88 -14.85 9.13
C LEU A 355 10.92 -13.95 10.37
N ILE A 356 11.95 -14.07 11.21
CA ILE A 356 12.06 -13.25 12.43
C ILE A 356 11.95 -11.77 12.09
N LEU A 357 12.77 -11.28 11.14
CA LEU A 357 12.83 -9.86 10.86
C LEU A 357 11.59 -9.34 10.11
N LEU A 358 11.08 -10.07 9.11
CA LEU A 358 9.87 -9.68 8.38
C LEU A 358 8.68 -9.54 9.33
N TRP A 359 8.47 -10.54 10.19
CA TRP A 359 7.33 -10.54 11.10
C TRP A 359 7.54 -9.61 12.29
N THR A 360 8.78 -9.31 12.69
CA THR A 360 9.06 -8.21 13.64
C THR A 360 8.74 -6.86 13.03
N ILE A 361 9.11 -6.60 11.78
CA ILE A 361 8.73 -5.36 11.07
C ILE A 361 7.21 -5.25 11.00
N ARG A 362 6.52 -6.33 10.59
CA ARG A 362 5.06 -6.40 10.55
C ARG A 362 4.45 -6.06 11.90
N PHE A 363 4.88 -6.74 12.97
CA PHE A 363 4.42 -6.52 14.34
C PHE A 363 4.58 -5.07 14.79
N SER A 364 5.75 -4.47 14.53
CA SER A 364 6.05 -3.09 14.92
C SER A 364 5.25 -2.06 14.13
N VAL A 365 5.11 -2.21 12.81
CA VAL A 365 4.35 -1.23 12.02
C VAL A 365 2.85 -1.35 12.31
N GLU A 366 2.34 -2.51 12.71
CA GLU A 366 0.92 -2.72 13.02
C GLU A 366 0.38 -1.77 14.10
N PHE A 367 1.22 -1.31 15.04
CA PHE A 367 0.81 -0.30 16.03
C PHE A 367 0.37 1.03 15.38
N LEU A 368 0.93 1.34 14.21
CA LEU A 368 0.66 2.55 13.43
C LEU A 368 -0.43 2.34 12.37
N LYS A 369 -0.94 1.13 12.17
CA LYS A 369 -1.90 0.82 11.10
C LYS A 369 -3.33 0.97 11.57
N GLU A 370 -4.17 1.46 10.67
CA GLU A 370 -5.61 1.41 10.88
C GLU A 370 -6.10 -0.03 10.57
N PRO A 371 -6.96 -0.63 11.40
CA PRO A 371 -7.53 -1.94 11.13
C PRO A 371 -8.26 -1.96 9.78
N GLN A 372 -8.10 -3.05 9.05
CA GLN A 372 -8.76 -3.25 7.76
C GLN A 372 -10.01 -4.11 7.98
N GLY A 373 -11.14 -3.46 8.22
CA GLY A 373 -12.38 -4.13 8.62
C GLY A 373 -12.37 -4.59 10.08
N ASP A 374 -13.21 -5.58 10.37
CA ASP A 374 -13.39 -6.10 11.73
C ASP A 374 -12.14 -6.86 12.21
N GLU A 375 -11.65 -6.52 13.40
CA GLU A 375 -10.58 -7.28 14.03
C GLU A 375 -11.11 -8.63 14.53
N PHE A 376 -10.68 -9.71 13.88
CA PHE A 376 -11.10 -11.07 14.22
C PHE A 376 -10.48 -11.60 15.52
N ILE A 377 -9.29 -11.10 15.88
CA ILE A 377 -8.53 -11.54 17.04
C ILE A 377 -8.03 -10.31 17.79
N GLN A 378 -8.53 -10.14 19.02
CA GLN A 378 -7.95 -9.27 20.03
C GLN A 378 -7.52 -10.12 21.21
N PHE A 379 -6.21 -10.18 21.47
CA PHE A 379 -5.67 -10.95 22.58
C PHE A 379 -4.59 -10.15 23.29
N ALA A 380 -4.74 -9.98 24.61
CA ALA A 380 -3.79 -9.25 25.46
C ALA A 380 -3.42 -7.83 24.96
N GLY A 381 -4.38 -7.13 24.33
CA GLY A 381 -4.16 -5.79 23.75
C GLY A 381 -3.44 -5.77 22.40
N LEU A 382 -3.18 -6.95 21.81
CA LEU A 382 -2.63 -7.10 20.46
C LEU A 382 -3.75 -7.39 19.46
N ASN A 383 -3.62 -6.82 18.26
CA ASN A 383 -4.56 -7.06 17.16
C ASN A 383 -4.19 -8.31 16.34
N THR A 384 -5.04 -8.62 15.36
CA THR A 384 -4.93 -9.82 14.54
C THR A 384 -3.58 -9.92 13.84
N GLY A 385 -3.08 -8.82 13.24
CA GLY A 385 -1.78 -8.81 12.57
C GLY A 385 -0.61 -9.11 13.51
N GLN A 386 -0.66 -8.59 14.73
CA GLN A 386 0.36 -8.80 15.75
C GLN A 386 0.35 -10.22 16.30
N VAL A 387 -0.82 -10.76 16.64
CA VAL A 387 -0.97 -12.12 17.14
C VAL A 387 -0.47 -13.13 16.10
N LEU A 388 -0.83 -12.94 14.83
CA LEU A 388 -0.37 -13.81 13.75
C LEU A 388 1.14 -13.71 13.48
N SER A 389 1.78 -12.60 13.83
CA SER A 389 3.23 -12.42 13.64
C SER A 389 4.06 -13.28 14.60
N ILE A 390 3.58 -13.50 15.83
CA ILE A 390 4.33 -14.20 16.89
C ILE A 390 4.70 -15.64 16.49
N PRO A 391 3.77 -16.50 16.01
CA PRO A 391 4.12 -17.86 15.58
C PRO A 391 5.22 -17.90 14.53
N PHE A 392 5.21 -16.99 13.56
CA PHE A 392 6.24 -16.98 12.51
C PHE A 392 7.61 -16.55 13.02
N ILE A 393 7.65 -15.62 13.99
CA ILE A 393 8.90 -15.24 14.67
C ILE A 393 9.47 -16.47 15.39
N LEU A 394 8.64 -17.19 16.15
CA LEU A 394 9.06 -18.41 16.87
C LEU A 394 9.56 -19.50 15.92
N VAL A 395 8.82 -19.76 14.83
CA VAL A 395 9.25 -20.70 13.78
C VAL A 395 10.59 -20.29 13.19
N GLY A 396 10.82 -19.00 12.96
CA GLY A 396 12.10 -18.49 12.47
C GLY A 396 13.26 -18.80 13.43
N PHE A 397 13.07 -18.61 14.74
CA PHE A 397 14.06 -18.99 15.75
C PHE A 397 14.35 -20.49 15.74
N VAL A 398 13.31 -21.32 15.72
CA VAL A 398 13.45 -22.78 15.67
C VAL A 398 14.25 -23.22 14.44
N ILE A 399 13.92 -22.69 13.26
CA ILE A 399 14.65 -23.00 12.02
C ILE A 399 16.12 -22.59 12.13
N MET A 400 16.43 -21.42 12.68
CA MET A 400 17.81 -20.96 12.85
C MET A 400 18.62 -21.84 13.82
N ILE A 401 18.02 -22.28 14.92
CA ILE A 401 18.67 -23.14 15.93
C ILE A 401 18.93 -24.54 15.37
N VAL A 402 17.97 -25.09 14.63
CA VAL A 402 18.08 -26.43 14.02
C VAL A 402 18.97 -26.43 12.76
N SER A 403 19.23 -25.25 12.18
CA SER A 403 20.01 -25.13 10.94
C SER A 403 21.45 -25.63 11.11
N LYS A 404 21.76 -26.71 10.38
CA LYS A 404 23.10 -27.31 10.34
C LYS A 404 23.87 -26.85 9.11
N ARG A 405 25.19 -26.65 9.30
CA ARG A 405 26.12 -26.44 8.18
C ARG A 405 26.14 -27.69 7.31
N LYS A 406 25.97 -27.52 6.02
CA LYS A 406 26.18 -28.59 5.04
C LYS A 406 27.41 -28.24 4.21
N ASN A 407 28.41 -29.12 4.24
CA ASN A 407 29.56 -29.00 3.36
C ASN A 407 29.10 -29.47 1.97
N TYR A 408 29.07 -28.54 1.01
CA TYR A 408 28.78 -28.80 -0.39
C TYR A 408 30.06 -28.78 -1.20
#